data_AF-P84014-F1
#
_entry.id   AF-P84014-F1
#
_cell.length_a   1.000
_cell.length_b   1.000
_cell.length_c   1.000
_cell.angle_alpha   90.00
_cell.angle_beta   90.00
_cell.angle_gamma   90.00
#
_symmetry.space_group_name_H-M   'P 1'
#
loop_
_entity.id
_entity.type
_entity.pdbx_description
1 polymer ?
#
loop_
_entity_poly.entity_id
_entity_poly.type
_entity_poly.pdbx_seq_one_letter_code
_entity_poly.pdbx_strand_id
1 'polypeptide(L)' 'ACIPRGEICTDDCECCGCDNECYCPIGSSLGIFKCSCAHANKYFCNRKKEKCKKA' A
#
# COMPACT_ATOMS: atom_id res chain seq x y z
N ALA A 1 -10.38 -6.13 -7.74
CA ALA A 1 -10.61 -6.43 -6.30
C ALA A 1 -9.46 -5.81 -5.51
N CYS A 2 -9.71 -5.28 -4.31
CA CYS A 2 -8.65 -4.69 -3.50
C CYS A 2 -8.10 -5.72 -2.48
N ILE A 3 -6.88 -5.49 -1.99
CA ILE A 3 -6.11 -6.34 -1.09
C ILE A 3 -6.31 -5.87 0.36
N PRO A 4 -6.73 -6.72 1.31
CA PRO A 4 -6.93 -6.33 2.69
C PRO A 4 -5.60 -6.09 3.43
N ARG A 5 -5.66 -5.48 4.62
CA ARG A 5 -4.45 -5.26 5.44
C ARG A 5 -3.78 -6.58 5.81
N GLY A 6 -2.44 -6.58 5.81
CA GLY A 6 -1.61 -7.74 6.11
C GLY A 6 -1.32 -8.65 4.91
N GLU A 7 -2.06 -8.51 3.81
CA GLU A 7 -1.81 -9.25 2.58
C GLU A 7 -0.74 -8.57 1.72
N ILE A 8 -0.11 -9.38 0.87
CA ILE A 8 0.99 -8.93 0.00
C ILE A 8 0.47 -7.97 -1.06
N CYS A 9 1.15 -6.84 -1.23
CA CYS A 9 0.86 -5.86 -2.27
C CYS A 9 2.13 -5.48 -3.03
N THR A 10 1.96 -4.92 -4.20
CA THR A 10 3.03 -4.33 -5.03
C THR A 10 2.82 -2.84 -5.25
N ASP A 11 1.58 -2.35 -5.20
CA ASP A 11 1.26 -0.94 -5.26
C ASP A 11 0.20 -0.53 -4.22
N ASP A 12 0.25 0.74 -3.80
CA ASP A 12 -0.71 1.33 -2.87
C ASP A 12 -2.16 1.16 -3.34
N CYS A 13 -2.40 1.26 -4.64
CA CYS A 13 -3.72 1.21 -5.26
C CYS A 13 -4.37 -0.16 -5.19
N GLU A 14 -3.58 -1.20 -4.95
CA GLU A 14 -4.11 -2.54 -4.71
C GLU A 14 -4.75 -2.62 -3.32
N CYS A 15 -4.23 -1.90 -2.32
CA CYS A 15 -4.72 -1.99 -0.96
C CYS A 15 -6.16 -1.44 -0.81
N CYS A 16 -7.03 -2.21 -0.15
CA CYS A 16 -8.38 -1.79 0.22
C CYS A 16 -8.32 -0.60 1.16
N GLY A 17 -9.29 0.30 1.06
CA GLY A 17 -9.33 1.49 1.91
C GLY A 17 -8.38 2.58 1.43
N CYS A 18 -8.82 3.82 1.61
CA CYS A 18 -8.07 4.99 1.15
C CYS A 18 -6.84 5.26 2.03
N ASP A 19 -6.97 4.91 3.28
CA ASP A 19 -6.05 5.06 4.39
C ASP A 19 -5.03 3.92 4.51
N ASN A 20 -4.99 2.99 3.56
CA ASN A 20 -4.00 1.92 3.52
C ASN A 20 -3.00 2.13 2.39
N GLU A 21 -1.71 1.96 2.70
CA GLU A 21 -0.59 2.00 1.77
C GLU A 21 0.05 0.63 1.63
N CYS A 22 0.78 0.44 0.53
CA CYS A 22 1.61 -0.73 0.38
C CYS A 22 2.94 -0.50 1.10
N TYR A 23 3.03 -0.99 2.33
CA TYR A 23 4.20 -0.79 3.16
C TYR A 23 5.27 -1.84 2.86
N CYS A 24 6.43 -1.37 2.43
CA CYS A 24 7.62 -2.17 2.18
C CYS A 24 8.67 -1.87 3.25
N PRO A 25 8.87 -2.74 4.26
CA PRO A 25 9.96 -2.56 5.22
C PRO A 25 11.33 -2.55 4.52
N ILE A 26 12.30 -1.86 5.12
CA ILE A 26 13.68 -1.83 4.64
C ILE A 26 14.20 -3.27 4.51
N GLY A 27 14.68 -3.64 3.32
CA GLY A 27 15.06 -5.02 2.98
C GLY A 27 14.05 -5.74 2.08
N SER A 28 12.89 -5.14 1.78
CA SER A 28 11.95 -5.73 0.81
C SER A 28 12.51 -5.78 -0.60
N SER A 29 13.39 -4.84 -0.97
CA SER A 29 14.13 -4.85 -2.23
C SER A 29 15.12 -6.02 -2.35
N LEU A 30 15.54 -6.60 -1.23
CA LEU A 30 16.41 -7.79 -1.17
C LEU A 30 15.59 -9.10 -1.14
N GLY A 31 14.26 -9.03 -1.20
CA GLY A 31 13.36 -10.20 -1.19
C GLY A 31 13.21 -10.89 0.17
N ILE A 32 13.83 -10.34 1.23
CA ILE A 32 13.81 -10.93 2.59
C ILE A 32 12.45 -10.71 3.25
N PHE A 33 11.84 -9.55 2.98
CA PHE A 33 10.52 -9.19 3.48
C PHE A 33 9.63 -8.82 2.30
N LYS A 34 8.38 -9.25 2.32
CA LYS A 34 7.41 -8.83 1.30
C LYS A 34 6.70 -7.56 1.76
N CYS A 35 6.38 -6.70 0.82
CA CYS A 35 5.51 -5.57 1.08
C CYS A 35 4.11 -6.08 1.42
N SER A 36 3.40 -5.36 2.28
CA SER A 36 2.05 -5.71 2.66
C SER A 36 1.18 -4.47 2.88
N CYS A 37 -0.11 -4.61 2.68
CA CYS A 37 -1.04 -3.52 2.91
C CYS A 37 -1.08 -3.18 4.40
N ALA A 38 -0.66 -1.97 4.73
CA ALA A 38 -0.65 -1.46 6.09
C ALA A 38 -1.42 -0.14 6.16
N HIS A 39 -1.81 0.26 7.36
CA HIS A 39 -2.44 1.57 7.51
C HIS A 39 -1.40 2.65 7.46
N ALA A 40 -1.71 3.62 6.61
CA ALA A 40 -0.89 4.78 6.37
C ALA A 40 -1.27 5.90 7.34
N ASN A 41 -0.50 6.98 7.30
CA ASN A 41 -0.86 8.18 8.04
C ASN A 41 -2.16 8.81 7.53
N LYS A 42 -2.79 9.66 8.35
CA LYS A 42 -4.09 10.29 8.04
C LYS A 42 -4.12 11.13 6.75
N TYR A 43 -2.96 11.58 6.26
CA TYR A 43 -2.86 12.42 5.05
C TYR A 43 -2.66 11.58 3.79
N PHE A 44 -2.35 10.29 3.93
CA PHE A 44 -2.06 9.40 2.82
C PHE A 44 -3.25 9.23 1.89
N CYS A 45 -4.47 9.18 2.44
CA CYS A 45 -5.69 8.99 1.66
C CYS A 45 -5.83 9.98 0.49
N ASN A 46 -5.52 11.26 0.69
CA ASN A 46 -5.56 12.24 -0.41
C ASN A 46 -4.48 11.95 -1.46
N ARG A 47 -3.24 11.66 -1.04
CA ARG A 47 -2.17 11.28 -1.97
C ARG A 47 -2.50 10.02 -2.76
N LYS A 48 -3.06 9.01 -2.09
CA LYS A 48 -3.49 7.75 -2.70
C LYS A 48 -4.57 8.00 -3.73
N LYS A 49 -5.59 8.80 -3.42
CA LYS A 49 -6.65 9.15 -4.38
C LYS A 49 -6.10 9.81 -5.64
N GLU A 50 -5.09 10.68 -5.50
CA GLU A 50 -4.43 11.30 -6.66
C GLU A 50 -3.57 10.29 -7.44
N LYS A 51 -2.80 9.45 -6.74
CA LYS A 51 -1.95 8.40 -7.34
C LYS A 51 -2.79 7.38 -8.11
N CYS A 52 -3.82 6.83 -7.47
CA CYS A 52 -4.65 5.75 -7.99
C CYS A 52 -5.70 6.20 -9.00
N LYS A 53 -6.00 7.50 -9.11
CA LYS A 53 -6.77 8.02 -10.24
C LYS A 53 -6.01 7.96 -11.56
N LYS A 54 -4.67 7.88 -11.51
CA LYS A 54 -3.80 7.80 -12.69
C LYS A 54 -3.42 6.37 -13.07
N ALA A 55 -3.74 5.39 -12.24
CA ALA A 55 -3.54 3.97 -12.53
C ALA A 55 -4.73 3.42 -13.32
#